data_AF-A0A9P9ASC6-F1
#
_entry.id   AF-A0A9P9ASC6-F1
#
_cell.length_a   1.000
_cell.length_b   1.000
_cell.length_c   1.000
_cell.angle_alpha   90.00
_cell.angle_beta   90.00
_cell.angle_gamma   90.00
#
_symmetry.space_group_name_H-M   'P 1'
#
loop_
_entity.id
_entity.type
_entity.pdbx_description
1 polymer ?
#
loop_
_entity_poly.entity_id
_entity_poly.type
_entity_poly.pdbx_seq_one_letter_code
_entity_poly.pdbx_strand_id
1 'polypeptide(L)'
;MAMEERLEVLYFAYGSDLSTEQMQQRCPYSTPAGLAHLEGWRWFINSRGYANIAQQPLDDDDENDDGCQVALVRVEDGVPCDEYIGRMERGIECAVEEWGMDKGYVERVIRPAMGNIPTRLGHNMSAF
;
A
#
# COMPACT_ATOMS: atom_id res chain seq x y z
N MET A 1 -1.45 -30.96 -25.85
CA MET A 1 -0.95 -29.73 -25.21
C MET A 1 -2.02 -29.32 -24.21
N ALA A 2 -1.74 -29.47 -22.91
CA ALA A 2 -2.68 -29.05 -21.89
C ALA A 2 -2.79 -27.53 -21.95
N MET A 3 -4.00 -27.01 -22.10
CA MET A 3 -4.29 -25.60 -21.97
C MET A 3 -4.13 -25.29 -20.49
N GLU A 4 -2.99 -24.69 -20.12
CA GLU A 4 -2.73 -24.22 -18.78
C GLU A 4 -3.86 -23.24 -18.43
N GLU A 5 -4.78 -23.64 -17.55
CA GLU A 5 -5.82 -22.74 -17.05
C GLU A 5 -5.12 -21.60 -16.32
N ARG A 6 -4.95 -20.47 -17.02
CA ARG A 6 -4.40 -19.27 -16.43
C ARG A 6 -5.47 -18.70 -15.51
N LEU A 7 -5.37 -19.03 -14.23
CA LEU A 7 -6.09 -18.32 -13.20
C LEU A 7 -5.66 -16.85 -13.25
N GLU A 8 -6.60 -15.98 -13.63
CA GLU A 8 -6.41 -14.53 -13.55
C GLU A 8 -6.48 -14.13 -12.07
N VAL A 9 -5.33 -14.19 -11.40
CA VAL A 9 -5.20 -13.74 -10.02
C VAL A 9 -4.84 -12.26 -10.00
N LEU A 10 -5.70 -11.44 -9.42
CA LEU A 10 -5.40 -10.04 -9.17
C LEU A 10 -4.54 -9.90 -7.92
N TYR A 11 -3.48 -9.11 -8.02
CA TYR A 11 -2.59 -8.79 -6.90
C TYR A 11 -2.82 -7.33 -6.48
N PHE A 12 -3.18 -7.11 -5.23
CA PHE A 12 -3.34 -5.78 -4.65
C PHE A 12 -2.02 -5.32 -4.03
N ALA A 13 -1.32 -4.40 -4.70
CA ALA A 13 -0.09 -3.83 -4.17
C ALA A 13 -0.40 -2.72 -3.15
N TYR A 14 0.17 -2.84 -1.95
CA TYR A 14 0.01 -1.87 -0.84
C TYR A 14 1.34 -1.40 -0.24
N GLY A 15 2.47 -1.80 -0.83
CA GLY A 15 3.81 -1.46 -0.35
C GLY A 15 4.70 -0.97 -1.49
N SER A 16 6.00 -1.25 -1.42
CA SER A 16 6.96 -0.80 -2.45
C SER A 16 6.69 -1.36 -3.86
N ASP A 17 5.89 -2.41 -3.96
CA ASP A 17 5.38 -2.97 -5.23
C ASP A 17 4.39 -2.02 -5.96
N LEU A 18 4.01 -0.89 -5.35
CA LEU A 18 3.34 0.22 -6.05
C LEU A 18 4.21 0.80 -7.19
N SER A 19 5.52 0.56 -7.17
CA SER A 19 6.40 0.90 -8.28
C SER A 19 6.25 -0.11 -9.42
N THR A 20 5.82 0.38 -10.59
CA THR A 20 5.69 -0.43 -11.81
C THR A 20 6.99 -1.15 -12.16
N GLU A 21 8.15 -0.47 -12.01
CA GLU A 21 9.46 -1.07 -12.22
C GLU A 21 9.73 -2.24 -11.26
N GLN A 22 9.44 -2.06 -9.97
CA GLN A 22 9.68 -3.09 -8.97
C GLN A 22 8.77 -4.31 -9.19
N MET A 23 7.51 -4.06 -9.55
CA MET A 23 6.58 -5.13 -9.91
C MET A 23 7.07 -5.90 -11.14
N GLN A 24 7.47 -5.21 -12.21
CA GLN A 24 7.98 -5.85 -13.43
C GLN A 24 9.26 -6.67 -13.19
N GLN A 25 10.14 -6.22 -12.28
CA GLN A 25 11.34 -7.01 -11.92
C GLN A 25 10.99 -8.34 -11.25
N ARG A 26 9.91 -8.38 -10.45
CA ARG A 26 9.47 -9.58 -9.72
C ARG A 26 8.56 -10.47 -10.57
N CYS A 27 7.65 -9.85 -11.31
CA CYS A 27 6.61 -10.48 -12.10
C CYS A 27 6.59 -9.88 -13.53
N PRO A 28 7.52 -10.26 -14.42
CA PRO A 28 7.67 -9.63 -15.75
C PRO A 28 6.43 -9.71 -16.66
N TYR A 29 5.53 -10.65 -16.37
CA TYR A 29 4.32 -10.89 -17.15
C TYR A 29 3.05 -10.32 -16.49
N SER A 30 3.15 -9.71 -15.31
CA SER A 30 1.99 -9.07 -14.67
C SER A 30 1.55 -7.87 -15.49
N THR A 31 0.25 -7.78 -15.76
CA THR A 31 -0.33 -6.58 -16.38
C THR A 31 -0.91 -5.70 -15.28
N PRO A 32 -0.50 -4.43 -15.16
CA PRO A 32 -1.14 -3.50 -14.25
C PRO A 32 -2.62 -3.34 -14.58
N ALA A 33 -3.49 -3.54 -13.59
CA ALA A 33 -4.94 -3.46 -13.79
C ALA A 33 -5.50 -2.05 -13.50
N GLY A 34 -5.00 -1.39 -12.46
CA GLY A 34 -5.43 -0.06 -12.05
C GLY A 34 -5.33 0.14 -10.55
N LEU A 35 -5.83 1.29 -10.08
CA LEU A 35 -5.95 1.58 -8.65
C LEU A 35 -7.21 0.95 -8.08
N ALA A 36 -7.11 0.48 -6.85
CA ALA A 36 -8.23 -0.05 -6.09
C ALA A 36 -8.18 0.44 -4.64
N HIS A 37 -9.32 0.45 -3.98
CA HIS A 37 -9.46 0.79 -2.56
C HIS A 37 -9.93 -0.45 -1.80
N LEU A 38 -9.27 -0.75 -0.68
CA LEU A 38 -9.59 -1.90 0.15
C LEU A 38 -10.29 -1.42 1.43
N GLU A 39 -11.62 -1.40 1.39
CA GLU A 39 -12.47 -0.92 2.49
C GLU A 39 -12.44 -1.84 3.71
N GLY A 40 -12.45 -1.27 4.91
CA GLY A 40 -12.35 -2.02 6.16
C GLY A 40 -10.93 -2.52 6.47
N TRP A 41 -9.90 -2.03 5.76
CA TRP A 41 -8.50 -2.36 6.04
C TRP A 41 -7.70 -1.12 6.39
N ARG A 42 -6.85 -1.26 7.41
CA ARG A 42 -5.90 -0.24 7.83
C ARG A 42 -4.53 -0.59 7.27
N TRP A 43 -3.90 0.37 6.61
CA TRP A 43 -2.49 0.32 6.22
C TRP A 43 -1.59 0.79 7.36
N PHE A 44 -0.44 0.13 7.57
CA PHE A 44 0.53 0.49 8.59
C PHE A 44 1.95 -0.02 8.25
N ILE A 45 2.97 0.51 8.95
CA ILE A 45 4.32 -0.07 8.96
C ILE A 45 4.43 -0.98 10.17
N ASN A 46 4.82 -2.24 9.98
CA ASN A 46 4.98 -3.16 11.10
C ASN A 46 6.30 -2.95 11.85
N SER A 47 6.48 -3.63 12.98
CA SER A 47 7.70 -3.61 13.80
C SER A 47 8.98 -4.04 13.06
N ARG A 48 8.86 -4.69 11.90
CA ARG A 48 10.00 -5.05 11.03
C ARG A 48 10.36 -3.95 10.02
N GLY A 49 9.61 -2.85 9.98
CA GLY A 49 9.86 -1.70 9.12
C GLY A 49 9.32 -1.84 7.69
N TYR A 50 8.31 -2.69 7.46
CA TYR A 50 7.69 -2.89 6.15
C TYR A 50 6.20 -2.61 6.16
N ALA A 51 5.66 -2.20 5.00
CA ALA A 51 4.22 -1.97 4.84
C ALA A 51 3.40 -3.24 5.03
N ASN A 52 2.25 -3.08 5.66
CA ASN A 52 1.31 -4.15 5.93
C ASN A 52 -0.12 -3.60 6.00
N ILE A 53 -1.08 -4.51 5.98
CA ILE A 53 -2.51 -4.19 6.10
C ILE A 53 -3.15 -5.08 7.16
N ALA A 54 -4.09 -4.53 7.92
CA ALA A 54 -4.86 -5.27 8.91
C ALA A 54 -6.35 -4.93 8.77
N GLN A 55 -7.21 -5.94 8.80
CA GLN A 55 -8.65 -5.74 8.80
C GLN A 55 -9.07 -4.98 10.07
N GLN A 56 -9.87 -3.95 9.91
CA GLN A 56 -10.51 -3.23 11.00
C GLN A 56 -11.83 -3.94 11.36
N PRO A 57 -12.29 -3.85 12.62
CA PRO A 57 -13.65 -4.24 12.93
C PRO A 57 -14.57 -3.41 12.04
N LEU A 58 -15.51 -4.05 11.35
CA LEU A 58 -16.65 -3.31 10.84
C LEU A 58 -17.43 -2.87 12.08
N ASP A 59 -17.77 -1.58 12.15
CA ASP A 59 -18.67 -1.06 13.17
C ASP A 59 -20.08 -1.60 12.84
N ASP A 60 -20.30 -2.89 13.06
CA ASP A 60 -21.60 -3.52 12.91
C ASP A 60 -22.42 -3.16 14.16
N ASP A 61 -23.13 -2.02 14.09
CA ASP A 61 -24.18 -1.62 15.04
C ASP A 61 -25.42 -2.56 15.00
N ASP A 62 -25.35 -3.68 14.27
CA ASP A 62 -26.46 -4.65 14.17
C ASP A 62 -26.35 -5.69 15.29
N GLU A 63 -27.13 -5.49 16.36
CA GLU A 63 -27.21 -6.36 17.54
C GLU A 63 -27.71 -7.80 17.25
N ASN A 64 -27.80 -8.24 15.99
CA ASN A 64 -28.32 -9.54 15.59
C ASN A 64 -27.54 -10.15 14.41
N ASP A 65 -26.26 -10.43 14.57
CA ASP A 65 -25.56 -11.36 13.65
C ASP A 65 -24.82 -12.45 14.43
N ASP A 66 -24.88 -13.66 13.89
CA ASP A 66 -24.51 -14.91 14.52
C ASP A 66 -22.98 -15.07 14.64
N GLY A 67 -22.35 -14.21 15.45
CA GLY A 67 -21.17 -14.53 16.26
C GLY A 67 -19.89 -14.95 15.53
N CYS A 68 -19.69 -14.59 14.25
CA CYS A 68 -18.41 -14.83 13.59
C CYS A 68 -17.42 -13.71 13.96
N GLN A 69 -16.94 -13.72 15.21
CA GLN A 69 -15.86 -12.82 15.64
C GLN A 69 -14.60 -13.16 14.84
N VAL A 70 -14.33 -12.42 13.77
CA VAL A 70 -13.01 -12.46 13.13
C VAL A 70 -12.04 -11.95 14.18
N ALA A 71 -11.15 -12.83 14.66
CA ALA A 71 -10.19 -12.47 15.69
C ALA A 71 -9.34 -11.29 15.20
N LEU A 72 -9.60 -10.11 15.74
CA LEU A 72 -8.85 -8.89 15.43
C LEU A 72 -7.39 -9.12 15.80
N VAL A 73 -6.54 -9.16 14.77
CA VAL A 73 -5.10 -9.21 14.97
C VAL A 73 -4.69 -7.84 15.47
N ARG A 74 -4.32 -7.75 16.75
CA ARG A 74 -3.64 -6.57 17.27
C ARG A 74 -2.32 -6.43 16.54
N VAL A 75 -2.16 -5.32 15.84
CA VAL A 75 -0.93 -4.99 15.11
C VAL A 75 -0.19 -3.87 15.81
N GLU A 76 1.14 -3.97 15.84
CA GLU A 76 2.03 -2.94 16.39
C GLU A 76 2.58 -2.09 15.25
N ASP A 77 2.43 -0.76 15.39
CA ASP A 77 3.04 0.21 14.50
C ASP A 77 4.56 0.25 14.75
N GLY A 78 5.33 0.23 13.67
CA GLY A 78 6.77 0.35 13.67
C GLY A 78 7.26 1.54 12.84
N VAL A 79 8.58 1.68 12.77
CA VAL A 79 9.27 2.70 11.97
C VAL A 79 9.85 2.02 10.74
N PRO A 80 9.68 2.57 9.52
CA PRO A 80 10.23 1.97 8.31
C PRO A 80 11.76 1.94 8.38
N CYS A 81 12.37 0.88 7.83
CA CYS A 81 13.82 0.80 7.75
C CYS A 81 14.35 1.65 6.57
N ASP A 82 15.56 2.18 6.70
CA ASP A 82 16.15 3.13 5.74
C ASP A 82 16.15 2.63 4.28
N GLU A 83 16.45 1.34 4.06
CA GLU A 83 16.40 0.71 2.74
C GLU A 83 14.99 0.70 2.15
N TYR A 84 13.99 0.46 2.99
CA TYR A 84 12.60 0.37 2.56
C TYR A 84 12.01 1.74 2.23
N ILE A 85 12.44 2.80 2.94
CA ILE A 85 11.96 4.18 2.69
C ILE A 85 12.14 4.54 1.23
N GLY A 86 13.35 4.36 0.67
CA GLY A 86 13.62 4.70 -0.72
C GLY A 86 12.76 3.92 -1.73
N ARG A 87 12.48 2.64 -1.42
CA ARG A 87 11.63 1.79 -2.26
C ARG A 87 10.17 2.19 -2.19
N MET A 88 9.69 2.55 -1.01
CA MET A 88 8.32 3.00 -0.79
C MET A 88 8.11 4.38 -1.45
N GLU A 89 9.04 5.33 -1.31
CA GLU A 89 8.95 6.64 -1.96
C GLU A 89 8.81 6.52 -3.47
N ARG A 90 9.63 5.69 -4.11
CA ARG A 90 9.52 5.44 -5.55
C ARG A 90 8.20 4.79 -5.93
N GLY A 91 7.67 3.91 -5.07
CA GLY A 91 6.34 3.33 -5.26
C GLY A 91 5.22 4.37 -5.18
N ILE A 92 5.28 5.28 -4.22
CA ILE A 92 4.33 6.38 -4.07
C ILE A 92 4.39 7.33 -5.27
N GLU A 93 5.60 7.70 -5.71
CA GLU A 93 5.81 8.56 -6.88
C GLU A 93 5.19 7.94 -8.13
N CYS A 94 5.50 6.68 -8.45
CA CYS A 94 4.86 5.94 -9.54
C CYS A 94 3.33 5.94 -9.39
N ALA A 95 2.80 5.61 -8.22
CA ALA A 95 1.35 5.54 -8.01
C ALA A 95 0.65 6.89 -8.21
N VAL A 96 1.26 7.98 -7.76
CA VAL A 96 0.70 9.33 -7.90
C VAL A 96 0.83 9.85 -9.33
N GLU A 97 1.99 9.70 -9.95
CA GLU A 97 2.29 10.30 -11.26
C GLU A 97 1.79 9.46 -12.43
N GLU A 98 1.97 8.14 -12.39
CA GLU A 98 1.57 7.23 -13.48
C GLU A 98 0.10 6.83 -13.37
N TRP A 99 -0.37 6.56 -12.15
CA TRP A 99 -1.68 5.94 -11.92
C TRP A 99 -2.73 6.90 -11.34
N GLY A 100 -2.34 8.12 -10.96
CA GLY A 100 -3.26 9.12 -10.45
C GLY A 100 -3.76 8.86 -9.03
N MET A 101 -2.94 8.23 -8.17
CA MET A 101 -3.29 8.01 -6.77
C MET A 101 -3.57 9.33 -6.06
N ASP A 102 -4.64 9.37 -5.26
CA ASP A 102 -5.02 10.58 -4.51
C ASP A 102 -3.88 11.03 -3.60
N LYS A 103 -3.35 12.23 -3.86
CA LYS A 103 -2.32 12.84 -3.01
C LYS A 103 -2.83 13.03 -1.58
N GLY A 104 -4.13 13.28 -1.41
CA GLY A 104 -4.75 13.36 -0.10
C GLY A 104 -4.64 12.06 0.69
N TYR A 105 -4.82 10.90 0.05
CA TYR A 105 -4.61 9.59 0.67
C TYR A 105 -3.16 9.39 1.10
N VAL A 106 -2.20 9.75 0.23
CA VAL A 106 -0.78 9.66 0.56
C VAL A 106 -0.46 10.48 1.81
N GLU A 107 -0.89 11.73 1.86
CA GLU A 107 -0.64 12.63 2.99
C GLU A 107 -1.35 12.22 4.29
N ARG A 108 -2.57 11.66 4.18
CA ARG A 108 -3.36 11.26 5.36
C ARG A 108 -3.00 9.88 5.91
N VAL A 109 -2.60 8.95 5.05
CA VAL A 109 -2.45 7.53 5.41
C VAL A 109 -1.00 7.08 5.38
N ILE A 110 -0.27 7.39 4.31
CA ILE A 110 1.08 6.84 4.10
C ILE A 110 2.12 7.69 4.84
N ARG A 111 2.11 9.01 4.62
CA ARG A 111 3.11 9.95 5.15
C ARG A 111 3.26 9.93 6.67
N PRO A 112 2.18 9.84 7.48
CA PRO A 112 2.31 9.82 8.92
C PRO A 112 3.13 8.62 9.45
N ALA A 113 3.03 7.46 8.78
CA ALA A 113 3.79 6.27 9.18
C ALA A 113 5.24 6.26 8.64
N MET A 114 5.54 7.05 7.61
CA MET A 114 6.88 7.16 7.03
C MET A 114 7.82 8.07 7.85
N GLY A 115 7.30 8.74 8.88
CA GLY A 115 8.00 9.79 9.60
C GLY A 115 8.07 11.08 8.80
N ASN A 116 8.27 12.22 9.48
CA ASN A 116 8.49 13.55 8.87
C ASN A 116 9.81 13.61 8.08
N ILE A 117 9.97 12.77 7.08
CA ILE A 117 11.09 12.82 6.15
C ILE A 117 10.71 13.88 5.12
N PRO A 118 11.43 15.01 5.05
CA PRO A 118 11.15 16.02 4.05
C PRO A 118 11.31 15.38 2.67
N THR A 119 10.19 15.19 1.98
CA THR A 119 10.15 14.67 0.62
C THR A 119 10.94 15.59 -0.30
N ARG A 120 11.69 15.03 -1.26
CA ARG A 120 12.32 15.80 -2.35
C ARG A 120 11.32 16.63 -3.17
N LEU A 121 10.03 16.32 -3.10
CA LEU A 121 8.92 17.05 -3.72
C LEU A 121 8.68 18.45 -3.10
N GLY A 122 9.42 18.84 -2.06
CA GLY A 122 9.44 20.19 -1.50
C GLY A 122 10.52 21.13 -2.08
N HIS A 123 11.31 20.71 -3.09
CA HIS A 123 12.19 21.65 -3.77
C HIS A 123 11.37 22.55 -4.70
N ASN A 124 11.05 23.73 -4.17
CA ASN A 124 10.81 24.94 -4.92
C ASN A 124 11.80 24.99 -6.10
N MET A 125 11.33 24.75 -7.33
CA MET A 125 12.09 25.10 -8.52
C MET A 125 12.11 26.63 -8.63
N SER A 126 12.98 27.25 -7.84
CA SER A 126 13.34 28.65 -7.97
C SER A 126 14.82 28.81 -7.67
N ALA A 127 15.65 28.56 -8.66
CA ALA A 127 16.96 29.18 -8.78
C ALA A 127 17.42 29.07 -10.24
N PHE A 128 17.93 30.20 -10.73
CA PHE A 128 18.44 30.49 -12.06
C PHE A 128 19.53 29.53 -12.55
#